data_AF-A0A8K0NPL8-F1
#
_entry.id   AF-A0A8K0NPL8-F1
#
_cell.length_a   1.000
_cell.length_b   1.000
_cell.length_c   1.000
_cell.angle_alpha   90.00
_cell.angle_beta   90.00
_cell.angle_gamma   90.00
#
_symmetry.space_group_name_H-M   'P 1'
#
loop_
_entity.id
_entity.type
_entity.pdbx_description
1 polymer ?
#
loop_
_entity_poly.entity_id
_entity_poly.type
_entity_poly.pdbx_seq_one_letter_code
_entity_poly.pdbx_strand_id
1 'polypeptide(L)'
;MPLPPSEVETYIIKVTFHRATTLPPADLPSFSADPYIMAQMDTPSLAPRHREDPPLRYRGRTERNTREPKWEDEWIIGGFPKEGGTMKVVVMDEDFTSHDDRLGHLKVEIRDLGGPEWKDIKRQRFELKKRWAGRRVNLARAASNILNPLKLCRDKTYRHQRDEIEISVEVIGSLQPGEEWNVGRAFTLGPGRWWQHYSPLLGRIAGTKGGPGEEREGRGKEGQVAQYDFEANEIQLQGPTPSELYHRYVDFKWFVAPLFTASGIRGKLLNKAIHKQHARVYAYDKRCKSGKFEYDPVESKPRKEVTKKFLELAHWDQGGRQFTYVLTLNSMLRFCETGENFTTDFMSKHMGHADADVYVAFAGEFLIRRIDPHAGKGGGGGGGDTSVKTHPPDHLPGGPPDEKAPRHPKHYELVIDQDSGTYRPKKELLPVLKGYLERNLPGLKITVLHSGSDELKEIRKQQAEAKKREGEGVTFMRRGSNYSSSISSSEASDLENAAHRGEGGSSSRAHRSKLERGIGILEQPRAEIQAAARNLS
;
A
#
# COMPACT_ATOMS: atom_id res chain seq x y z
N MET A 1 -11.00 10.51 -17.91
CA MET A 1 -12.23 10.06 -18.59
C MET A 1 -12.43 8.59 -18.27
N PRO A 2 -13.67 8.14 -18.01
CA PRO A 2 -13.96 6.71 -17.91
C PRO A 2 -13.61 6.03 -19.24
N LEU A 3 -13.08 4.81 -19.18
CA LEU A 3 -12.89 4.01 -20.38
C LEU A 3 -14.25 3.41 -20.77
N PRO A 4 -14.60 3.40 -22.08
CA PRO A 4 -15.77 2.67 -22.53
C PRO A 4 -15.56 1.16 -22.28
N PRO A 5 -16.62 0.39 -21.97
CA PRO A 5 -16.57 -1.07 -21.98
C PRO A 5 -15.99 -1.62 -23.29
N SER A 6 -15.35 -2.79 -23.24
CA SER A 6 -14.91 -3.49 -24.44
C SER A 6 -16.13 -3.94 -25.25
N GLU A 7 -16.15 -3.62 -26.55
CA GLU A 7 -17.20 -4.03 -27.49
C GLU A 7 -17.05 -5.50 -27.94
N VAL A 8 -15.91 -6.11 -27.63
CA VAL A 8 -15.57 -7.49 -27.98
C VAL A 8 -15.43 -8.35 -26.73
N GLU A 9 -15.56 -9.66 -26.91
CA GLU A 9 -15.29 -10.64 -25.86
C GLU A 9 -13.86 -10.49 -25.33
N THR A 10 -13.74 -10.53 -24.01
CA THR A 10 -12.45 -10.57 -23.31
C THR A 10 -12.36 -11.81 -22.44
N TYR A 11 -11.17 -12.17 -22.00
CA TYR A 11 -10.90 -13.40 -21.28
C TYR A 11 -10.52 -13.14 -19.84
N ILE A 12 -10.75 -14.14 -19.00
CA ILE A 12 -10.20 -14.25 -17.66
C ILE A 12 -9.05 -15.24 -17.71
N ILE A 13 -7.85 -14.77 -17.40
CA ILE A 13 -6.65 -15.60 -17.34
C ILE A 13 -6.18 -15.78 -15.91
N LYS A 14 -5.72 -16.98 -15.59
CA LYS A 14 -5.01 -17.29 -14.36
C LYS A 14 -3.54 -17.49 -14.68
N VAL A 15 -2.71 -16.60 -14.15
CA VAL A 15 -1.26 -16.76 -14.15
C VAL A 15 -0.85 -17.38 -12.82
N THR A 16 -0.11 -18.48 -12.86
CA THR A 16 0.47 -19.10 -11.66
C THR A 16 1.98 -19.09 -11.75
N PHE A 17 2.62 -18.46 -10.77
CA PHE A 17 4.06 -18.49 -10.60
C PHE A 17 4.42 -19.60 -9.61
N HIS A 18 4.91 -20.73 -10.11
CA HIS A 18 5.11 -21.93 -9.28
C HIS A 18 6.38 -21.81 -8.43
N ARG A 19 7.54 -21.69 -9.09
CA ARG A 19 8.85 -21.71 -8.44
C ARG A 19 9.94 -21.15 -9.34
N ALA A 20 11.09 -20.84 -8.76
CA ALA A 20 12.33 -20.63 -9.49
C ALA A 20 13.43 -21.57 -8.98
N THR A 21 14.42 -21.82 -9.81
CA THR A 21 15.58 -22.67 -9.47
C THR A 21 16.88 -21.93 -9.74
N THR A 22 17.87 -22.19 -8.88
CA THR A 22 19.24 -21.68 -9.04
C THR A 22 19.31 -20.15 -9.16
N LEU A 23 18.49 -19.41 -8.41
CA LEU A 23 18.60 -17.95 -8.38
C LEU A 23 19.97 -17.51 -7.88
N PRO A 24 20.53 -16.38 -8.33
CA PRO A 24 21.80 -15.89 -7.82
C PRO A 24 21.67 -15.46 -6.34
N PRO A 25 22.75 -15.57 -5.56
CA PRO A 25 22.77 -15.00 -4.22
C PRO A 25 22.82 -13.46 -4.32
N ALA A 26 22.12 -12.79 -3.42
CA ALA A 26 22.15 -11.35 -3.27
C ALA A 26 22.69 -10.94 -1.88
N ASP A 27 22.43 -11.77 -0.86
CA ASP A 27 23.02 -11.64 0.47
C ASP A 27 24.39 -12.33 0.54
N LEU A 28 25.46 -11.52 0.62
CA LEU A 28 26.84 -12.03 0.72
C LEU A 28 27.12 -12.86 2.00
N PRO A 29 26.65 -12.48 3.21
CA PRO A 29 26.99 -13.23 4.43
C PRO A 29 26.34 -14.62 4.49
N SER A 30 25.09 -14.74 4.03
CA SER A 30 24.32 -16.00 4.04
C SER A 30 24.42 -16.76 2.71
N PHE A 31 24.95 -16.12 1.66
CA PHE A 31 24.98 -16.63 0.30
C PHE A 31 23.58 -17.05 -0.20
N SER A 32 22.59 -16.25 0.15
CA SER A 32 21.17 -16.53 -0.04
C SER A 32 20.46 -15.35 -0.73
N ALA A 33 19.14 -15.44 -0.82
CA ALA A 33 18.25 -14.40 -1.32
C ALA A 33 16.89 -14.49 -0.60
N ASP A 34 16.14 -13.40 -0.59
CA ASP A 34 14.74 -13.30 -0.21
C ASP A 34 13.89 -13.01 -1.46
N PRO A 35 13.74 -13.98 -2.38
CA PRO A 35 13.18 -13.72 -3.70
C PRO A 35 11.65 -13.51 -3.69
N TYR A 36 11.20 -12.52 -4.46
CA TYR A 36 9.80 -12.28 -4.78
C TYR A 36 9.62 -11.92 -6.25
N ILE A 37 8.37 -11.98 -6.73
CA ILE A 37 8.02 -11.72 -8.12
C ILE A 37 7.39 -10.34 -8.26
N MET A 38 7.88 -9.57 -9.22
CA MET A 38 7.16 -8.45 -9.80
C MET A 38 6.75 -8.81 -11.23
N ALA A 39 5.46 -8.76 -11.50
CA ALA A 39 4.94 -8.92 -12.86
C ALA A 39 4.21 -7.65 -13.31
N GLN A 40 4.33 -7.34 -14.59
CA GLN A 40 3.58 -6.28 -15.25
C GLN A 40 2.94 -6.86 -16.51
N MET A 41 1.66 -6.57 -16.69
CA MET A 41 0.92 -6.98 -17.87
C MET A 41 0.74 -5.79 -18.81
N ASP A 42 1.19 -5.96 -20.05
CA ASP A 42 0.98 -4.99 -21.12
C ASP A 42 0.03 -5.59 -22.17
N THR A 43 -1.06 -4.89 -22.48
CA THR A 43 -2.10 -5.30 -23.43
C THR A 43 -2.24 -4.25 -24.54
N PRO A 44 -1.43 -4.33 -25.61
CA PRO A 44 -1.34 -3.26 -26.61
C PRO A 44 -2.64 -2.99 -27.38
N SER A 45 -3.54 -3.97 -27.48
CA SER A 45 -4.85 -3.78 -28.12
C SER A 45 -5.84 -3.00 -27.27
N LEU A 46 -5.58 -2.84 -25.96
CA LEU A 46 -6.37 -1.99 -25.07
C LEU A 46 -5.69 -0.63 -24.94
N ALA A 47 -6.33 0.42 -25.46
CA ALA A 47 -5.79 1.76 -25.40
C ALA A 47 -5.78 2.28 -23.94
N PRO A 48 -4.62 2.77 -23.42
CA PRO A 48 -4.60 3.43 -22.12
C PRO A 48 -5.38 4.76 -22.19
N ARG A 49 -5.83 5.29 -21.05
CA ARG A 49 -6.49 6.60 -21.00
C ARG A 49 -5.59 7.73 -21.53
N HIS A 50 -4.29 7.60 -21.27
CA HIS A 50 -3.23 8.50 -21.71
C HIS A 50 -1.86 7.87 -21.42
N ARG A 51 -0.77 8.52 -21.84
CA ARG A 51 0.61 8.04 -21.67
C ARG A 51 1.03 7.80 -20.20
N GLU A 52 0.46 8.54 -19.26
CA GLU A 52 0.74 8.41 -17.82
C GLU A 52 -0.15 7.37 -17.11
N ASP A 53 -1.00 6.63 -17.83
CA ASP A 53 -1.92 5.67 -17.20
C ASP A 53 -1.08 4.49 -16.67
N PRO A 54 -1.15 4.17 -15.36
CA PRO A 54 -0.25 3.19 -14.78
C PRO A 54 -0.56 1.79 -15.32
N PRO A 55 0.47 0.97 -15.58
CA PRO A 55 0.27 -0.38 -16.07
C PRO A 55 -0.25 -1.30 -14.96
N LEU A 56 -0.93 -2.36 -15.38
CA LEU A 56 -1.41 -3.39 -14.47
C LEU A 56 -0.21 -4.19 -13.93
N ARG A 57 -0.04 -4.21 -12.61
CA ARG A 57 1.12 -4.79 -11.92
C ARG A 57 0.69 -5.76 -10.83
N TYR A 58 1.56 -6.74 -10.58
CA TYR A 58 1.43 -7.75 -9.55
C TYR A 58 2.73 -7.85 -8.76
N ARG A 59 2.60 -7.99 -7.44
CA ARG A 59 3.68 -8.33 -6.53
C ARG A 59 3.34 -9.65 -5.84
N GLY A 60 4.19 -10.64 -5.97
CA GLY A 60 4.09 -11.91 -5.28
C GLY A 60 4.62 -11.85 -3.84
N ARG A 61 4.50 -12.96 -3.13
CA ARG A 61 5.05 -13.11 -1.79
C ARG A 61 6.57 -13.25 -1.82
N THR A 62 7.21 -12.84 -0.74
CA THR A 62 8.65 -13.02 -0.53
C THR A 62 8.91 -14.37 0.10
N GLU A 63 9.67 -15.22 -0.57
CA GLU A 63 10.21 -16.45 0.02
C GLU A 63 11.54 -16.13 0.69
N ARG A 64 11.76 -16.65 1.90
CA ARG A 64 12.90 -16.23 2.72
C ARG A 64 14.08 -17.17 2.61
N ASN A 65 15.28 -16.59 2.57
CA ASN A 65 16.55 -17.27 2.70
C ASN A 65 16.64 -18.50 1.79
N THR A 66 16.22 -18.34 0.53
CA THR A 66 16.19 -19.42 -0.44
C THR A 66 16.57 -18.94 -1.83
N ARG A 67 17.23 -19.81 -2.59
CA ARG A 67 17.56 -19.61 -4.00
C ARG A 67 16.73 -20.52 -4.92
N GLU A 68 15.86 -21.31 -4.31
CA GLU A 68 14.88 -22.18 -4.98
C GLU A 68 13.48 -21.93 -4.40
N PRO A 69 12.95 -20.71 -4.55
CA PRO A 69 11.66 -20.36 -3.99
C PRO A 69 10.53 -21.15 -4.63
N LYS A 70 9.54 -21.53 -3.82
CA LYS A 70 8.29 -22.14 -4.26
C LYS A 70 7.15 -21.24 -3.83
N TRP A 71 6.62 -20.44 -4.76
CA TRP A 71 5.58 -19.47 -4.45
C TRP A 71 4.17 -20.06 -4.60
N GLU A 72 3.91 -20.83 -5.66
CA GLU A 72 2.54 -21.23 -6.03
C GLU A 72 1.56 -20.04 -6.00
N ASP A 73 2.05 -18.91 -6.51
CA ASP A 73 1.40 -17.62 -6.41
C ASP A 73 0.51 -17.38 -7.62
N GLU A 74 -0.77 -17.12 -7.38
CA GLU A 74 -1.74 -16.89 -8.43
C GLU A 74 -2.02 -15.40 -8.62
N TRP A 75 -2.24 -15.04 -9.89
CA TRP A 75 -2.73 -13.75 -10.34
C TRP A 75 -3.80 -13.97 -11.42
N ILE A 76 -5.04 -13.68 -11.07
CA ILE A 76 -6.21 -13.80 -11.94
C ILE A 76 -6.53 -12.41 -12.50
N ILE A 77 -6.56 -12.32 -13.82
CA ILE A 77 -6.74 -11.07 -14.56
C ILE A 77 -8.01 -11.19 -15.41
N GLY A 78 -8.94 -10.27 -15.22
CA GLY A 78 -10.12 -10.12 -16.07
C GLY A 78 -9.91 -9.03 -17.12
N GLY A 79 -10.76 -9.03 -18.15
CA GLY A 79 -10.72 -8.04 -19.22
C GLY A 79 -9.54 -8.21 -20.17
N PHE A 80 -8.99 -9.42 -20.29
CA PHE A 80 -7.82 -9.67 -21.12
C PHE A 80 -8.21 -9.80 -22.61
N PRO A 81 -7.59 -9.08 -23.54
CA PRO A 81 -8.04 -9.07 -24.92
C PRO A 81 -7.67 -10.36 -25.67
N LYS A 82 -8.44 -10.73 -26.69
CA LYS A 82 -8.21 -11.92 -27.52
C LYS A 82 -6.84 -11.92 -28.21
N GLU A 83 -6.42 -10.76 -28.71
CA GLU A 83 -5.13 -10.59 -29.40
C GLU A 83 -3.94 -10.90 -28.48
N GLY A 84 -4.17 -10.81 -27.17
CA GLY A 84 -3.23 -11.14 -26.14
C GLY A 84 -2.40 -9.96 -25.64
N GLY A 85 -1.23 -10.27 -25.10
CA GLY A 85 -0.36 -9.28 -24.46
C GLY A 85 0.98 -9.84 -24.06
N THR A 86 1.80 -8.99 -23.45
CA THR A 86 3.13 -9.36 -22.97
C THR A 86 3.18 -9.22 -21.46
N MET A 87 3.52 -10.31 -20.77
CA MET A 87 3.80 -10.30 -19.35
C MET A 87 5.30 -10.14 -19.10
N LYS A 88 5.70 -9.01 -18.52
CA LYS A 88 7.07 -8.79 -18.03
C LYS A 88 7.17 -9.32 -16.62
N VAL A 89 8.12 -10.22 -16.37
CA VAL A 89 8.35 -10.80 -15.05
C VAL A 89 9.77 -10.46 -14.61
N VAL A 90 9.91 -9.96 -13.38
CA VAL A 90 11.19 -9.65 -12.74
C VAL A 90 11.22 -10.37 -11.41
N VAL A 91 12.27 -11.14 -11.17
CA VAL A 91 12.54 -11.74 -9.86
C VAL A 91 13.44 -10.77 -9.11
N MET A 92 12.96 -10.33 -7.96
CA MET A 92 13.58 -9.34 -7.08
C MET A 92 14.04 -10.00 -5.79
N ASP A 93 15.02 -9.41 -5.14
CA ASP A 93 15.48 -9.74 -3.79
C ASP A 93 15.01 -8.67 -2.81
N GLU A 94 14.24 -9.06 -1.79
CA GLU A 94 13.69 -8.14 -0.79
C GLU A 94 14.75 -7.76 0.24
N ASP A 95 15.09 -6.47 0.34
CA ASP A 95 16.29 -6.06 1.06
C ASP A 95 16.03 -4.86 1.99
N PHE A 96 15.68 -5.14 3.26
CA PHE A 96 15.19 -4.12 4.21
C PHE A 96 16.15 -2.94 4.47
N THR A 97 17.46 -3.19 4.39
CA THR A 97 18.48 -2.18 4.70
C THR A 97 18.85 -1.29 3.50
N SER A 98 18.45 -1.71 2.30
CA SER A 98 19.03 -1.28 1.04
C SER A 98 17.95 -1.15 -0.04
N HIS A 99 18.30 -1.19 -1.33
CA HIS A 99 17.31 -1.23 -2.40
C HIS A 99 17.25 -2.66 -2.90
N ASP A 100 16.05 -3.15 -3.18
CA ASP A 100 15.83 -4.48 -3.73
C ASP A 100 16.64 -4.71 -5.01
N ASP A 101 17.35 -5.83 -5.05
CA ASP A 101 18.24 -6.20 -6.14
C ASP A 101 17.51 -7.08 -7.15
N ARG A 102 17.72 -6.83 -8.45
CA ARG A 102 17.16 -7.68 -9.51
C ARG A 102 17.98 -8.97 -9.62
N LEU A 103 17.33 -10.11 -9.46
CA LEU A 103 17.92 -11.45 -9.61
C LEU A 103 17.89 -11.91 -11.07
N GLY A 104 16.79 -11.60 -11.77
CA GLY A 104 16.60 -11.93 -13.19
C GLY A 104 15.30 -11.36 -13.74
N HIS A 105 15.12 -11.41 -15.06
CA HIS A 105 13.87 -10.99 -15.71
C HIS A 105 13.58 -11.79 -16.97
N LEU A 106 12.32 -11.81 -17.39
CA LEU A 106 11.87 -12.39 -18.65
C LEU A 106 10.62 -11.69 -19.18
N LYS A 107 10.24 -12.04 -20.41
CA LYS A 107 8.97 -11.64 -21.02
C LYS A 107 8.27 -12.90 -21.53
N VAL A 108 7.01 -13.08 -21.16
CA VAL A 108 6.13 -14.13 -21.69
C VAL A 108 5.17 -13.47 -22.67
N GLU A 109 5.11 -14.00 -23.89
CA GLU A 109 4.16 -13.58 -24.91
C GLU A 109 2.91 -14.46 -24.79
N ILE A 110 1.74 -13.84 -24.67
CA ILE A 110 0.44 -14.49 -24.61
C ILE A 110 -0.32 -14.05 -25.85
N ARG A 111 -0.76 -14.97 -26.71
CA ARG A 111 -1.34 -14.65 -28.03
C ARG A 111 -2.53 -15.54 -28.34
N ASP A 112 -3.45 -15.01 -29.13
CA ASP A 112 -4.62 -15.72 -29.68
C ASP A 112 -5.46 -16.44 -28.63
N LEU A 113 -5.82 -15.78 -27.53
CA LEU A 113 -6.55 -16.44 -26.44
C LEU A 113 -7.92 -16.92 -26.90
N GLY A 114 -8.26 -18.17 -26.57
CA GLY A 114 -9.52 -18.79 -27.01
C GLY A 114 -9.60 -19.02 -28.53
N GLY A 115 -8.55 -18.71 -29.29
CA GLY A 115 -8.42 -19.06 -30.69
C GLY A 115 -7.92 -20.50 -30.90
N PRO A 116 -7.90 -20.97 -32.16
CA PRO A 116 -7.48 -22.33 -32.49
C PRO A 116 -6.00 -22.60 -32.15
N GLU A 117 -5.16 -21.57 -32.08
CA GLU A 117 -3.75 -21.70 -31.74
C GLU A 117 -3.49 -21.62 -30.23
N TRP A 118 -4.49 -21.25 -29.41
CA TRP A 118 -4.33 -21.19 -27.96
C TRP A 118 -4.07 -22.56 -27.37
N LYS A 119 -3.00 -22.65 -26.57
CA LYS A 119 -2.75 -23.76 -25.67
C LYS A 119 -2.33 -23.20 -24.34
N ASP A 120 -3.01 -23.64 -23.28
CA ASP A 120 -2.64 -23.27 -21.92
C ASP A 120 -1.15 -23.56 -21.68
N ILE A 121 -0.45 -22.58 -21.14
CA ILE A 121 0.91 -22.74 -20.69
C ILE A 121 0.82 -23.44 -19.34
N LYS A 122 1.28 -24.70 -19.25
CA LYS A 122 1.23 -25.48 -18.01
C LYS A 122 2.63 -25.80 -17.53
N ARG A 123 3.00 -25.22 -16.38
CA ARG A 123 4.30 -25.40 -15.69
C ARG A 123 5.48 -25.29 -16.65
N GLN A 124 5.42 -24.35 -17.59
CA GLN A 124 6.49 -24.14 -18.56
C GLN A 124 7.67 -23.47 -17.86
N ARG A 125 8.88 -23.95 -18.15
CA ARG A 125 10.12 -23.37 -17.65
C ARG A 125 10.62 -22.31 -18.61
N PHE A 126 10.95 -21.15 -18.05
CA PHE A 126 11.51 -20.03 -18.77
C PHE A 126 12.86 -19.66 -18.17
N GLU A 127 13.86 -19.47 -19.03
CA GLU A 127 15.18 -19.01 -18.61
C GLU A 127 15.15 -17.50 -18.28
N LEU A 128 15.61 -17.15 -17.08
CA LEU A 128 15.75 -15.78 -16.63
C LEU A 128 16.98 -15.14 -17.27
N LYS A 129 16.77 -13.99 -17.92
CA LYS A 129 17.86 -13.20 -18.48
C LYS A 129 18.61 -12.49 -17.35
N LYS A 130 19.92 -12.73 -17.32
CA LYS A 130 20.86 -12.18 -16.30
C LYS A 130 21.29 -10.74 -16.57
N ARG A 131 21.06 -10.24 -17.79
CA ARG A 131 21.37 -8.84 -18.17
C ARG A 131 20.51 -7.92 -17.29
N TRP A 132 21.13 -6.89 -16.68
CA TRP A 132 20.50 -5.96 -15.71
C TRP A 132 20.34 -6.46 -14.26
N ALA A 133 21.00 -7.55 -13.87
CA ALA A 133 21.11 -7.91 -12.45
C ALA A 133 21.82 -6.79 -11.65
N GLY A 134 21.42 -6.63 -10.38
CA GLY A 134 21.95 -5.59 -9.48
C GLY A 134 23.47 -5.59 -9.37
N ARG A 135 24.08 -4.42 -9.09
CA ARG A 135 25.55 -4.30 -8.96
C ARG A 135 26.10 -5.24 -7.89
N ARG A 136 25.36 -5.44 -6.78
CA ARG A 136 25.72 -6.36 -5.69
C ARG A 136 25.58 -7.81 -6.10
N VAL A 137 24.53 -8.19 -6.81
CA VAL A 137 24.36 -9.54 -7.38
C VAL A 137 25.50 -9.89 -8.32
N ASN A 138 25.93 -8.94 -9.17
CA ASN A 138 27.08 -9.16 -10.05
C ASN A 138 28.40 -9.27 -9.27
N LEU A 139 28.57 -8.48 -8.21
CA LEU A 139 29.73 -8.58 -7.31
C LEU A 139 29.72 -9.89 -6.52
N ALA A 140 28.57 -10.33 -6.02
CA ALA A 140 28.39 -11.60 -5.32
C ALA A 140 28.66 -12.80 -6.21
N ARG A 141 28.19 -12.77 -7.47
CA ARG A 141 28.54 -13.75 -8.51
C ARG A 141 30.05 -13.75 -8.81
N ALA A 142 30.67 -12.58 -8.90
CA ALA A 142 32.12 -12.50 -9.14
C ALA A 142 32.91 -13.03 -7.93
N ALA A 143 32.52 -12.63 -6.72
CA ALA A 143 33.13 -13.08 -5.47
C ALA A 143 32.92 -14.58 -5.24
N SER A 144 31.75 -15.14 -5.57
CA SER A 144 31.53 -16.59 -5.50
C SER A 144 32.43 -17.38 -6.44
N ASN A 145 32.74 -16.80 -7.61
CA ASN A 145 33.65 -17.40 -8.58
C ASN A 145 35.12 -17.34 -8.11
N ILE A 146 35.48 -16.40 -7.23
CA ILE A 146 36.86 -16.15 -6.78
C ILE A 146 37.15 -16.77 -5.41
N LEU A 147 36.27 -16.60 -4.42
CA LEU A 147 36.51 -16.95 -3.02
C LEU A 147 36.19 -18.40 -2.68
N ASN A 148 35.62 -19.19 -3.60
CA ASN A 148 35.10 -20.51 -3.26
C ASN A 148 35.43 -21.65 -4.25
N PRO A 149 36.72 -21.91 -4.57
CA PRO A 149 37.09 -23.16 -5.24
C PRO A 149 36.92 -24.40 -4.34
N LEU A 150 36.58 -24.27 -3.05
CA LEU A 150 36.48 -25.41 -2.11
C LEU A 150 35.05 -25.79 -1.68
N LYS A 151 34.06 -24.89 -1.70
CA LYS A 151 32.64 -25.26 -1.51
C LYS A 151 31.82 -25.38 -2.80
N LEU A 152 32.20 -24.71 -3.90
CA LEU A 152 31.52 -24.86 -5.19
C LEU A 152 32.05 -26.05 -6.01
N CYS A 153 33.22 -26.61 -5.69
CA CYS A 153 33.84 -27.71 -6.43
C CYS A 153 33.40 -29.12 -6.03
N ARG A 154 32.35 -29.27 -5.20
CA ARG A 154 31.68 -30.57 -5.08
C ARG A 154 30.53 -30.76 -6.07
N ASP A 155 30.15 -29.71 -6.82
CA ASP A 155 29.08 -29.83 -7.80
C ASP A 155 29.44 -29.15 -9.12
N LYS A 156 30.00 -29.93 -10.05
CA LYS A 156 30.32 -29.51 -11.43
C LYS A 156 29.09 -29.01 -12.21
N THR A 157 27.88 -29.14 -11.67
CA THR A 157 26.61 -28.68 -12.25
C THR A 157 26.40 -27.16 -12.19
N TYR A 158 27.05 -26.43 -11.27
CA TYR A 158 26.75 -25.01 -11.04
C TYR A 158 27.16 -24.07 -12.17
N ARG A 159 28.18 -24.44 -12.96
CA ARG A 159 28.63 -23.64 -14.12
C ARG A 159 27.69 -23.74 -15.33
N HIS A 160 26.76 -24.68 -15.34
CA HIS A 160 25.87 -24.97 -16.47
C HIS A 160 24.38 -24.86 -16.14
N GLN A 161 24.01 -24.56 -14.89
CA GLN A 161 22.61 -24.35 -14.53
C GLN A 161 22.10 -22.99 -15.03
N ARG A 162 20.95 -23.04 -15.69
CA ARG A 162 20.19 -21.86 -16.13
C ARG A 162 19.28 -21.44 -14.99
N ASP A 163 19.25 -20.14 -14.70
CA ASP A 163 18.34 -19.58 -13.72
C ASP A 163 16.95 -19.68 -14.36
N GLU A 164 16.06 -20.53 -13.84
CA GLU A 164 14.77 -20.84 -14.47
C GLU A 164 13.61 -20.48 -13.55
N ILE A 165 12.49 -20.08 -14.14
CA ILE A 165 11.21 -19.89 -13.45
C ILE A 165 10.13 -20.71 -14.15
N GLU A 166 9.28 -21.35 -13.35
CA GLU A 166 8.17 -22.19 -13.81
C GLU A 166 6.86 -21.40 -13.70
N ILE A 167 6.18 -21.18 -14.83
CA ILE A 167 4.96 -20.36 -14.93
C ILE A 167 3.86 -21.14 -15.66
N SER A 168 2.62 -20.99 -15.21
CA SER A 168 1.42 -21.38 -15.95
C SER A 168 0.57 -20.17 -16.34
N VAL A 169 -0.09 -20.24 -17.48
CA VAL A 169 -1.09 -19.28 -17.97
C VAL A 169 -2.24 -20.08 -18.54
N GLU A 170 -3.39 -19.99 -17.88
CA GLU A 170 -4.60 -20.76 -18.22
C GLU A 170 -5.76 -19.80 -18.46
N VAL A 171 -6.57 -20.06 -19.50
CA VAL A 171 -7.85 -19.37 -19.67
C VAL A 171 -8.88 -20.06 -18.79
N ILE A 172 -9.49 -19.33 -17.87
CA ILE A 172 -10.44 -19.88 -16.89
C ILE A 172 -11.87 -19.37 -17.09
N GLY A 173 -12.09 -18.43 -18.01
CA GLY A 173 -13.40 -17.90 -18.35
C GLY A 173 -13.32 -16.81 -19.41
N SER A 174 -14.48 -16.30 -19.80
CA SER A 174 -14.60 -15.11 -20.66
C SER A 174 -15.63 -14.14 -20.10
N LEU A 175 -15.53 -12.88 -20.52
CA LEU A 175 -16.42 -11.78 -20.19
C LEU A 175 -17.05 -11.28 -21.50
N GLN A 176 -18.37 -11.39 -21.59
CA GLN A 176 -19.11 -10.93 -22.76
C GLN A 176 -19.27 -9.40 -22.78
N PRO A 177 -19.48 -8.80 -23.96
CA PRO A 177 -19.87 -7.39 -24.06
C PRO A 177 -21.13 -7.09 -23.24
N GLY A 178 -21.12 -6.00 -22.47
CA GLY A 178 -22.25 -5.57 -21.64
C GLY A 178 -22.31 -6.19 -20.24
N GLU A 179 -21.42 -7.14 -19.90
CA GLU A 179 -21.29 -7.60 -18.51
C GLU A 179 -20.72 -6.51 -17.59
N GLU A 180 -21.14 -6.51 -16.32
CA GLU A 180 -20.77 -5.49 -15.31
C GLU A 180 -19.25 -5.31 -15.16
N TRP A 181 -18.48 -6.37 -15.42
CA TRP A 181 -17.02 -6.37 -15.19
C TRP A 181 -16.22 -5.95 -16.42
N ASN A 182 -16.89 -5.71 -17.53
CA ASN A 182 -16.25 -5.27 -18.76
C ASN A 182 -16.00 -3.75 -18.72
N VAL A 183 -14.80 -3.35 -18.29
CA VAL A 183 -14.43 -1.95 -18.05
C VAL A 183 -13.45 -1.37 -19.09
N GLY A 184 -13.27 -2.04 -20.23
CA GLY A 184 -12.39 -1.56 -21.32
C GLY A 184 -10.89 -1.61 -21.01
N ARG A 185 -10.50 -2.32 -19.95
CA ARG A 185 -9.10 -2.52 -19.53
C ARG A 185 -8.92 -3.87 -18.86
N ALA A 186 -7.70 -4.37 -18.84
CA ALA A 186 -7.33 -5.49 -17.98
C ALA A 186 -7.29 -5.04 -16.51
N PHE A 187 -7.69 -5.92 -15.59
CA PHE A 187 -7.70 -5.64 -14.15
C PHE A 187 -7.42 -6.89 -13.32
N THR A 188 -6.87 -6.70 -12.12
CA THR A 188 -6.71 -7.79 -11.15
C THR A 188 -8.07 -8.17 -10.58
N LEU A 189 -8.46 -9.42 -10.80
CA LEU A 189 -9.69 -9.98 -10.27
C LEU A 189 -9.45 -10.67 -8.92
N GLY A 190 -8.30 -11.32 -8.75
CA GLY A 190 -7.93 -11.98 -7.50
C GLY A 190 -6.70 -12.87 -7.68
N PRO A 191 -6.47 -13.82 -6.78
CA PRO A 191 -7.12 -13.96 -5.48
C PRO A 191 -6.84 -12.76 -4.58
N GLY A 192 -7.79 -12.41 -3.70
CA GLY A 192 -7.56 -11.36 -2.70
C GLY A 192 -6.46 -11.76 -1.71
N ARG A 193 -5.65 -10.78 -1.31
CA ARG A 193 -4.51 -10.91 -0.40
C ARG A 193 -4.53 -9.75 0.59
N TRP A 194 -3.86 -9.91 1.71
CA TRP A 194 -3.67 -8.84 2.67
C TRP A 194 -2.26 -8.87 3.26
N TRP A 195 -1.78 -7.70 3.66
CA TRP A 195 -0.52 -7.50 4.36
C TRP A 195 -0.70 -6.53 5.51
N GLN A 196 0.01 -6.79 6.59
CA GLN A 196 0.09 -5.94 7.77
C GLN A 196 1.57 -5.71 8.07
N HIS A 197 1.98 -4.46 7.91
CA HIS A 197 3.36 -4.00 8.01
C HIS A 197 3.58 -3.35 9.37
N TYR A 198 4.74 -3.64 9.97
CA TYR A 198 5.13 -3.06 11.24
C TYR A 198 6.46 -2.33 11.09
N SER A 199 6.49 -1.05 11.47
CA SER A 199 7.70 -0.24 11.42
C SER A 199 8.09 0.27 12.83
N PRO A 200 9.16 -0.27 13.43
CA PRO A 200 9.60 0.13 14.78
C PRO A 200 10.24 1.51 14.80
N LEU A 201 10.89 1.88 13.69
CA LEU A 201 11.53 3.19 13.53
C LEU A 201 10.49 4.30 13.46
N LEU A 202 9.41 4.05 12.72
CA LEU A 202 8.31 4.99 12.62
C LEU A 202 7.46 4.99 13.87
N GLY A 203 7.25 3.88 14.58
CA GLY A 203 6.45 3.90 15.81
C GLY A 203 7.04 4.81 16.89
N ARG A 204 8.37 4.85 17.06
CA ARG A 204 9.04 5.77 18.01
C ARG A 204 8.87 7.25 17.65
N ILE A 205 8.76 7.55 16.36
CA ILE A 205 8.58 8.91 15.84
C ILE A 205 7.10 9.29 15.84
N ALA A 206 6.25 8.37 15.39
CA ALA A 206 4.81 8.49 15.21
C ALA A 206 4.00 8.42 16.52
N GLY A 207 4.61 7.97 17.62
CA GLY A 207 3.91 7.75 18.90
C GLY A 207 2.86 6.65 18.86
N THR A 208 2.77 5.87 17.78
CA THR A 208 1.79 4.81 17.56
C THR A 208 2.20 3.53 18.30
N LYS A 209 1.32 3.01 19.16
CA LYS A 209 1.50 1.74 19.87
C LYS A 209 0.93 0.58 19.04
N GLY A 210 1.64 -0.55 19.00
CA GLY A 210 1.09 -1.81 18.49
C GLY A 210 -0.01 -2.33 19.43
N GLY A 211 -0.98 -3.06 18.88
CA GLY A 211 -2.04 -3.71 19.68
C GLY A 211 -1.48 -4.71 20.70
N PRO A 212 -2.27 -5.12 21.71
CA PRO A 212 -1.83 -6.06 22.73
C PRO A 212 -1.53 -7.42 22.09
N GLY A 213 -0.24 -7.72 21.91
CA GLY A 213 0.24 -9.04 21.56
C GLY A 213 0.04 -10.00 22.74
N GLU A 214 -0.37 -11.22 22.41
CA GLU A 214 -0.57 -12.34 23.32
C GLU A 214 0.50 -12.42 24.42
N GLU A 215 0.02 -12.51 25.65
CA GLU A 215 0.83 -12.71 26.86
C GLU A 215 1.71 -13.96 26.68
N ARG A 216 2.99 -13.73 26.41
CA ARG A 216 4.00 -14.76 26.70
C ARG A 216 4.23 -14.72 28.21
N GLU A 217 3.67 -15.69 28.91
CA GLU A 217 4.01 -15.98 30.30
C GLU A 217 5.53 -16.19 30.42
N GLY A 218 6.22 -15.17 30.92
CA GLY A 218 7.66 -15.15 31.09
C GLY A 218 8.04 -14.13 32.14
N ARG A 219 8.34 -14.65 33.34
CA ARG A 219 8.82 -14.00 34.58
C ARG A 219 9.40 -12.59 34.42
N GLY A 220 8.88 -11.69 35.26
CA GLY A 220 9.11 -10.25 35.24
C GLY A 220 10.56 -9.79 35.34
N LYS A 221 10.81 -8.68 34.65
CA LYS A 221 11.79 -7.66 35.00
C LYS A 221 11.22 -6.29 34.59
N GLU A 222 11.36 -5.33 35.49
CA GLU A 222 11.08 -3.91 35.28
C GLU A 222 11.77 -3.40 34.00
N GLY A 223 11.06 -2.57 33.23
CA GLY A 223 11.60 -1.92 32.03
C GLY A 223 11.03 -2.37 30.68
N GLN A 224 9.77 -2.81 30.61
CA GLN A 224 9.09 -2.98 29.32
C GLN A 224 8.84 -1.60 28.69
N VAL A 225 9.79 -1.16 27.86
CA VAL A 225 9.59 -0.07 26.91
C VAL A 225 8.40 -0.46 26.03
N ALA A 226 7.29 0.27 26.13
CA ALA A 226 6.13 0.07 25.28
C ALA A 226 6.60 0.00 23.81
N GLN A 227 6.31 -1.12 23.15
CA GLN A 227 6.79 -1.35 21.80
C GLN A 227 5.97 -0.50 20.84
N TYR A 228 6.48 0.68 20.51
CA TYR A 228 5.90 1.56 19.51
C TYR A 228 6.17 0.98 18.12
N ASP A 229 5.22 0.22 17.59
CA ASP A 229 5.26 -0.29 16.22
C ASP A 229 4.18 0.45 15.41
N PHE A 230 4.61 1.23 14.41
CA PHE A 230 3.71 1.84 13.44
C PHE A 230 3.12 0.74 12.55
N GLU A 231 1.80 0.75 12.37
CA GLU A 231 1.08 -0.25 11.60
C GLU A 231 0.54 0.37 10.29
N ALA A 232 0.86 -0.26 9.16
CA ALA A 232 0.23 0.02 7.87
C ALA A 232 -0.33 -1.28 7.28
N ASN A 233 -1.45 -1.16 6.58
CA ASN A 233 -2.23 -2.27 6.12
C ASN A 233 -2.47 -2.17 4.61
N GLU A 234 -2.38 -3.32 3.93
CA GLU A 234 -2.80 -3.48 2.54
C GLU A 234 -3.84 -4.61 2.46
N ILE A 235 -4.94 -4.37 1.74
CA ILE A 235 -5.94 -5.39 1.44
C ILE A 235 -6.36 -5.28 -0.02
N GLN A 236 -6.14 -6.36 -0.77
CA GLN A 236 -6.50 -6.48 -2.17
C GLN A 236 -7.98 -6.82 -2.28
N LEU A 237 -8.77 -5.85 -2.73
CA LEU A 237 -10.18 -6.00 -3.05
C LEU A 237 -10.36 -6.62 -4.44
N GLN A 238 -11.52 -7.19 -4.70
CA GLN A 238 -11.89 -7.76 -6.00
C GLN A 238 -12.14 -6.62 -7.00
N GLY A 239 -11.41 -6.66 -8.11
CA GLY A 239 -11.62 -5.76 -9.23
C GLY A 239 -12.86 -6.10 -10.06
N PRO A 240 -13.16 -5.30 -11.09
CA PRO A 240 -12.46 -4.05 -11.41
C PRO A 240 -12.83 -2.93 -10.44
N THR A 241 -11.91 -1.97 -10.23
CA THR A 241 -12.33 -0.64 -9.75
C THR A 241 -13.20 0.02 -10.82
N PRO A 242 -14.32 0.66 -10.45
CA PRO A 242 -15.17 1.37 -11.41
C PRO A 242 -14.36 2.40 -12.22
N SER A 243 -14.68 2.53 -13.51
CA SER A 243 -13.93 3.36 -14.46
C SER A 243 -13.99 4.86 -14.14
N GLU A 244 -15.02 5.28 -13.41
CA GLU A 244 -15.25 6.65 -12.93
C GLU A 244 -14.31 7.01 -11.78
N LEU A 245 -13.88 6.02 -10.99
CA LEU A 245 -12.92 6.22 -9.90
C LEU A 245 -11.51 6.33 -10.49
N TYR A 246 -11.16 7.54 -10.95
CA TYR A 246 -9.88 7.84 -11.57
C TYR A 246 -9.44 9.27 -11.27
N HIS A 247 -8.53 9.43 -10.31
CA HIS A 247 -8.16 10.72 -9.73
C HIS A 247 -6.67 10.97 -9.87
N ARG A 248 -6.34 12.05 -10.59
CA ARG A 248 -4.97 12.54 -10.71
C ARG A 248 -4.57 13.23 -9.41
N TYR A 249 -3.32 13.06 -9.04
CA TYR A 249 -2.65 13.92 -8.09
C TYR A 249 -2.81 15.40 -8.47
N VAL A 250 -3.17 16.23 -7.50
CA VAL A 250 -3.30 17.68 -7.64
C VAL A 250 -2.03 18.33 -7.14
N ASP A 251 -1.27 18.93 -8.05
CA ASP A 251 -0.08 19.73 -7.73
C ASP A 251 -0.47 20.95 -6.89
N PHE A 252 -0.51 20.78 -5.57
CA PHE A 252 -0.92 21.85 -4.67
C PHE A 252 0.15 22.95 -4.54
N LYS A 253 1.41 22.69 -4.93
CA LYS A 253 2.53 23.63 -4.79
C LYS A 253 3.52 23.49 -5.94
N TRP A 254 4.14 24.59 -6.36
CA TRP A 254 5.12 24.61 -7.46
C TRP A 254 6.35 23.70 -7.24
N PHE A 255 6.71 23.40 -5.98
CA PHE A 255 7.83 22.50 -5.66
C PHE A 255 7.47 21.01 -5.70
N VAL A 256 6.19 20.68 -5.84
CA VAL A 256 5.65 19.31 -5.81
C VAL A 256 5.66 18.69 -7.20
N ALA A 257 5.46 19.44 -8.28
CA ALA A 257 5.54 18.92 -9.64
C ALA A 257 6.91 18.25 -9.97
N PRO A 258 8.07 18.76 -9.48
CA PRO A 258 9.35 18.04 -9.55
C PRO A 258 9.39 16.66 -8.88
N LEU A 259 8.48 16.34 -7.95
CA LEU A 259 8.37 15.03 -7.29
C LEU A 259 7.97 13.92 -8.27
N PHE A 260 7.06 14.24 -9.19
CA PHE A 260 6.48 13.28 -10.13
C PHE A 260 7.23 13.24 -11.44
N THR A 261 7.81 14.37 -11.85
CA THR A 261 8.48 14.49 -13.16
C THR A 261 9.91 13.93 -13.19
N ALA A 262 10.49 13.55 -12.04
CA ALA A 262 11.89 13.10 -11.90
C ALA A 262 12.88 13.95 -12.73
N SER A 263 12.56 15.24 -12.88
CA SER A 263 13.22 16.17 -13.78
C SER A 263 14.15 17.06 -12.98
N GLY A 264 15.38 17.25 -13.50
CA GLY A 264 16.46 17.89 -12.75
C GLY A 264 17.02 17.03 -11.60
N ILE A 265 18.09 17.51 -10.96
CA ILE A 265 18.79 16.78 -9.88
C ILE A 265 17.92 16.72 -8.61
N ARG A 266 17.28 17.85 -8.27
CA ARG A 266 16.40 17.99 -7.10
C ARG A 266 15.15 17.10 -7.20
N GLY A 267 14.49 17.09 -8.35
CA GLY A 267 13.31 16.24 -8.60
C GLY A 267 13.62 14.75 -8.49
N LYS A 268 14.74 14.28 -9.08
CA LYS A 268 15.20 12.89 -8.94
C LYS A 268 15.49 12.48 -7.49
N LEU A 269 16.13 13.36 -6.73
CA LEU A 269 16.45 13.08 -5.32
C LEU A 269 15.17 12.96 -4.48
N LEU A 270 14.20 13.85 -4.72
CA LEU A 270 12.98 13.92 -3.93
C LEU A 270 11.99 12.81 -4.30
N ASN A 271 11.86 12.48 -5.59
CA ASN A 271 11.16 11.28 -6.06
C ASN A 271 11.73 10.01 -5.39
N LYS A 272 13.06 9.86 -5.40
CA LYS A 272 13.74 8.74 -4.74
C LYS A 272 13.49 8.71 -3.23
N ALA A 273 13.40 9.87 -2.59
CA ALA A 273 13.11 9.95 -1.16
C ALA A 273 11.69 9.46 -0.84
N ILE A 274 10.68 9.78 -1.66
CA ILE A 274 9.29 9.30 -1.45
C ILE A 274 9.23 7.78 -1.57
N HIS A 275 9.75 7.20 -2.65
CA HIS A 275 9.76 5.75 -2.84
C HIS A 275 10.50 5.04 -1.70
N LYS A 276 11.58 5.64 -1.19
CA LYS A 276 12.29 5.10 -0.03
C LYS A 276 11.45 5.13 1.25
N GLN A 277 10.62 6.14 1.45
CA GLN A 277 9.73 6.19 2.60
C GLN A 277 8.57 5.21 2.45
N HIS A 278 7.98 5.11 1.27
CA HIS A 278 6.97 4.09 0.97
C HIS A 278 7.52 2.69 1.27
N ALA A 279 8.71 2.36 0.74
CA ALA A 279 9.36 1.07 0.98
C ALA A 279 9.69 0.80 2.46
N ARG A 280 9.81 1.82 3.30
CA ARG A 280 10.00 1.67 4.77
C ARG A 280 8.69 1.44 5.51
N VAL A 281 7.59 2.03 5.03
CA VAL A 281 6.26 1.85 5.60
C VAL A 281 5.69 0.50 5.20
N TYR A 282 5.75 0.19 3.91
CA TYR A 282 5.25 -1.03 3.29
C TYR A 282 6.38 -2.04 3.06
N ALA A 283 7.36 -2.08 3.97
CA ALA A 283 8.43 -3.07 3.93
C ALA A 283 7.83 -4.45 4.13
N TYR A 284 8.15 -5.40 3.26
CA TYR A 284 7.78 -6.79 3.46
C TYR A 284 8.96 -7.46 4.13
N ASP A 285 9.22 -7.13 5.39
CA ASP A 285 10.28 -7.75 6.19
C ASP A 285 9.74 -9.00 6.93
N LYS A 286 10.53 -9.53 7.87
CA LYS A 286 10.13 -10.70 8.68
C LYS A 286 8.97 -10.43 9.65
N ARG A 287 8.64 -9.16 9.90
CA ARG A 287 7.53 -8.75 10.77
C ARG A 287 6.24 -8.58 9.97
N CYS A 288 6.33 -8.33 8.67
CA CYS A 288 5.17 -8.25 7.78
C CYS A 288 4.36 -9.55 7.85
N LYS A 289 3.12 -9.45 8.31
CA LYS A 289 2.15 -10.54 8.27
C LYS A 289 1.41 -10.46 6.95
N SER A 290 1.04 -11.62 6.40
CA SER A 290 0.27 -11.67 5.16
C SER A 290 -0.64 -12.88 5.12
N GLY A 291 -1.60 -12.84 4.21
CA GLY A 291 -2.46 -13.97 3.92
C GLY A 291 -3.17 -13.83 2.58
N LYS A 292 -3.80 -14.93 2.16
CA LYS A 292 -4.59 -15.04 0.94
C LYS A 292 -6.01 -15.47 1.33
N PHE A 293 -7.01 -14.91 0.66
CA PHE A 293 -8.39 -15.34 0.84
C PHE A 293 -8.69 -16.55 -0.04
N GLU A 294 -9.40 -17.52 0.52
CA GLU A 294 -9.81 -18.74 -0.18
C GLU A 294 -11.22 -18.57 -0.75
N TYR A 295 -11.29 -18.05 -1.98
CA TYR A 295 -12.51 -18.03 -2.77
C TYR A 295 -12.16 -18.04 -4.26
N ASP A 296 -13.06 -18.59 -5.07
CA ASP A 296 -12.98 -18.47 -6.52
C ASP A 296 -13.46 -17.06 -6.91
N PRO A 297 -12.59 -16.18 -7.42
CA PRO A 297 -12.99 -14.81 -7.72
C PRO A 297 -13.78 -14.69 -9.02
N VAL A 298 -13.96 -15.78 -9.79
CA VAL A 298 -14.82 -15.86 -10.97
C VAL A 298 -16.22 -16.33 -10.56
N GLU A 299 -16.30 -17.43 -9.80
CA GLU A 299 -17.59 -18.07 -9.47
C GLU A 299 -18.27 -17.49 -8.23
N SER A 300 -17.51 -16.86 -7.32
CA SER A 300 -18.02 -16.45 -6.02
C SER A 300 -17.75 -14.99 -5.68
N LYS A 301 -18.74 -14.34 -5.07
CA LYS A 301 -18.60 -13.00 -4.51
C LYS A 301 -17.63 -13.03 -3.31
N PRO A 302 -17.00 -11.90 -2.95
CA PRO A 302 -16.15 -11.81 -1.79
C PRO A 302 -16.91 -12.33 -0.56
N ARG A 303 -16.23 -13.13 0.26
CA ARG A 303 -16.85 -13.76 1.44
C ARG A 303 -16.79 -12.82 2.63
N LYS A 304 -17.62 -13.09 3.64
CA LYS A 304 -17.60 -12.38 4.93
C LYS A 304 -16.22 -12.36 5.60
N GLU A 305 -15.32 -13.27 5.22
CA GLU A 305 -13.93 -13.31 5.68
C GLU A 305 -13.12 -12.07 5.28
N VAL A 306 -13.35 -11.52 4.09
CA VAL A 306 -12.69 -10.27 3.65
C VAL A 306 -13.08 -9.14 4.59
N THR A 307 -14.37 -9.01 4.89
CA THR A 307 -14.90 -8.02 5.83
C THR A 307 -14.36 -8.20 7.25
N LYS A 308 -14.30 -9.45 7.74
CA LYS A 308 -13.72 -9.75 9.06
C LYS A 308 -12.25 -9.37 9.12
N LYS A 309 -11.48 -9.66 8.06
CA LYS A 309 -10.06 -9.30 8.00
C LYS A 309 -9.89 -7.78 7.91
N PHE A 310 -10.70 -7.08 7.13
CA PHE A 310 -10.71 -5.62 7.10
C PHE A 310 -10.97 -5.01 8.48
N LEU A 311 -11.99 -5.51 9.19
CA LEU A 311 -12.30 -5.05 10.55
C LEU A 311 -11.20 -5.41 11.56
N GLU A 312 -10.51 -6.55 11.40
CA GLU A 312 -9.33 -6.92 12.19
C GLU A 312 -8.18 -5.94 11.98
N LEU A 313 -7.85 -5.61 10.72
CA LEU A 313 -6.81 -4.63 10.38
C LEU A 313 -7.19 -3.21 10.83
N ALA A 314 -8.49 -2.92 10.96
CA ALA A 314 -9.03 -1.66 11.49
C ALA A 314 -9.37 -1.72 12.99
N HIS A 315 -8.94 -2.77 13.70
CA HIS A 315 -9.07 -2.95 15.16
C HIS A 315 -10.52 -2.94 15.70
N TRP A 316 -11.52 -3.33 14.91
CA TRP A 316 -12.91 -3.53 15.37
C TRP A 316 -13.51 -2.36 16.19
N ASP A 317 -13.26 -1.11 15.78
CA ASP A 317 -13.66 0.12 16.51
C ASP A 317 -13.03 0.28 17.91
N GLN A 318 -11.81 -0.23 18.10
CA GLN A 318 -11.04 -0.03 19.34
C GLN A 318 -10.19 1.24 19.29
N GLY A 319 -10.23 2.04 20.36
CA GLY A 319 -9.32 3.16 20.60
C GLY A 319 -9.73 4.43 19.88
N GLY A 320 -10.98 4.57 19.44
CA GLY A 320 -11.47 5.76 18.72
C GLY A 320 -10.60 6.09 17.48
N ARG A 321 -10.16 5.06 16.75
CA ARG A 321 -9.19 5.23 15.66
C ARG A 321 -9.83 5.85 14.41
N GLN A 322 -9.01 6.63 13.71
CA GLN A 322 -9.29 7.16 12.39
C GLN A 322 -8.15 6.71 11.47
N PHE A 323 -8.43 6.45 10.21
CA PHE A 323 -7.47 5.91 9.26
C PHE A 323 -7.41 6.76 8.00
N THR A 324 -6.20 6.97 7.49
CA THR A 324 -5.98 7.57 6.18
C THR A 324 -5.84 6.45 5.15
N TYR A 325 -6.48 6.56 3.99
CA TYR A 325 -6.47 5.49 2.99
C TYR A 325 -6.24 5.97 1.55
N VAL A 326 -5.72 5.06 0.72
CA VAL A 326 -5.68 5.16 -0.73
C VAL A 326 -6.20 3.86 -1.33
N LEU A 327 -7.13 3.96 -2.27
CA LEU A 327 -7.57 2.86 -3.15
C LEU A 327 -6.84 3.00 -4.49
N THR A 328 -5.98 2.04 -4.83
CA THR A 328 -5.25 2.04 -6.10
C THR A 328 -6.14 1.60 -7.26
N LEU A 329 -5.70 1.87 -8.50
CA LEU A 329 -6.41 1.42 -9.70
C LEU A 329 -6.43 -0.11 -9.85
N ASN A 330 -5.48 -0.81 -9.23
CA ASN A 330 -5.42 -2.27 -9.19
C ASN A 330 -6.24 -2.87 -8.02
N SER A 331 -7.18 -2.12 -7.45
CA SER A 331 -8.07 -2.56 -6.36
C SER A 331 -7.36 -2.83 -5.01
N MET A 332 -6.16 -2.31 -4.79
CA MET A 332 -5.47 -2.39 -3.49
C MET A 332 -5.94 -1.26 -2.59
N LEU A 333 -6.51 -1.57 -1.43
CA LEU A 333 -6.80 -0.59 -0.39
C LEU A 333 -5.62 -0.57 0.60
N ARG A 334 -4.96 0.59 0.69
CA ARG A 334 -3.83 0.84 1.60
C ARG A 334 -4.23 1.84 2.66
N PHE A 335 -3.95 1.57 3.93
CA PHE A 335 -4.33 2.48 5.01
C PHE A 335 -3.48 2.32 6.28
N CYS A 336 -3.44 3.35 7.10
CA CYS A 336 -2.86 3.32 8.44
C CYS A 336 -3.62 4.26 9.38
N GLU A 337 -3.41 4.16 10.69
CA GLU A 337 -4.02 5.09 11.65
C GLU A 337 -3.54 6.53 11.40
N THR A 338 -4.47 7.47 11.39
CA THR A 338 -4.24 8.91 11.29
C THR A 338 -3.72 9.44 12.62
N GLY A 339 -2.41 9.70 12.71
CA GLY A 339 -1.76 10.34 13.87
C GLY A 339 -1.09 11.68 13.54
N GLU A 340 -0.86 12.51 14.57
CA GLU A 340 -0.16 13.81 14.50
C GLU A 340 1.30 13.67 14.02
N ASN A 341 1.94 12.53 14.31
CA ASN A 341 3.36 12.31 14.03
C ASN A 341 3.63 11.41 12.81
N PHE A 342 2.62 11.14 11.97
CA PHE A 342 2.86 10.48 10.67
C PHE A 342 3.75 11.35 9.76
N THR A 343 3.79 12.66 10.03
CA THR A 343 4.42 13.71 9.24
C THR A 343 5.77 14.14 9.80
N THR A 344 6.74 13.23 9.92
CA THR A 344 8.14 13.69 9.84
C THR A 344 8.48 14.09 8.39
N ASP A 345 8.13 15.35 8.11
CA ASP A 345 8.86 16.36 7.35
C ASP A 345 8.82 16.48 5.82
N PHE A 346 8.20 15.64 4.99
CA PHE A 346 8.21 15.93 3.54
C PHE A 346 7.02 15.46 2.67
N MET A 347 6.01 14.77 3.22
CA MET A 347 5.00 14.09 2.39
C MET A 347 3.57 14.23 2.93
N SER A 348 2.58 14.36 2.02
CA SER A 348 1.18 14.10 2.39
C SER A 348 0.98 12.61 2.68
N LYS A 349 0.11 12.28 3.63
CA LYS A 349 -0.19 10.89 4.05
C LYS A 349 -0.60 10.00 2.88
N HIS A 350 -1.53 10.49 2.05
CA HIS A 350 -2.01 9.78 0.87
C HIS A 350 -0.92 9.53 -0.17
N MET A 351 -0.04 10.50 -0.42
CA MET A 351 1.07 10.33 -1.36
C MET A 351 2.05 9.24 -0.90
N GLY A 352 2.29 9.13 0.42
CA GLY A 352 3.07 8.04 0.98
C GLY A 352 2.43 6.67 0.76
N HIS A 353 1.10 6.56 0.89
CA HIS A 353 0.36 5.31 0.62
C HIS A 353 0.33 4.95 -0.87
N ALA A 354 0.24 5.94 -1.75
CA ALA A 354 0.20 5.75 -3.19
C ALA A 354 1.57 5.42 -3.81
N ASP A 355 2.67 5.39 -3.04
CA ASP A 355 4.04 5.29 -3.58
C ASP A 355 4.33 6.36 -4.65
N ALA A 356 3.80 7.58 -4.46
CA ALA A 356 3.81 8.65 -5.46
C ALA A 356 3.19 8.27 -6.82
N ASP A 357 2.24 7.33 -6.88
CA ASP A 357 1.45 7.11 -8.08
C ASP A 357 0.68 8.39 -8.45
N VAL A 358 0.79 8.79 -9.72
CA VAL A 358 0.12 9.99 -10.24
C VAL A 358 -1.40 9.81 -10.23
N TYR A 359 -1.90 8.59 -10.36
CA TYR A 359 -3.31 8.28 -10.42
C TYR A 359 -3.71 7.22 -9.41
N VAL A 360 -4.79 7.48 -8.69
CA VAL A 360 -5.43 6.54 -7.75
C VAL A 360 -6.90 6.40 -8.11
N ALA A 361 -7.54 5.31 -7.66
CA ALA A 361 -8.99 5.18 -7.83
C ALA A 361 -9.72 6.16 -6.90
N PHE A 362 -9.33 6.20 -5.63
CA PHE A 362 -9.89 7.10 -4.62
C PHE A 362 -8.94 7.27 -3.43
N ALA A 363 -9.15 8.31 -2.61
CA ALA A 363 -8.34 8.57 -1.42
C ALA A 363 -9.12 9.44 -0.42
N GLY A 364 -8.87 9.25 0.87
CA GLY A 364 -9.57 10.01 1.92
C GLY A 364 -9.21 9.52 3.31
N GLU A 365 -10.16 9.66 4.23
CA GLU A 365 -10.09 9.09 5.57
C GLU A 365 -11.34 8.26 5.89
N PHE A 366 -11.22 7.38 6.89
CA PHE A 366 -12.33 6.60 7.38
C PHE A 366 -12.22 6.29 8.87
N LEU A 367 -13.33 5.87 9.45
CA LEU A 367 -13.40 5.31 10.79
C LEU A 367 -14.40 4.14 10.82
N ILE A 368 -14.18 3.23 11.75
CA ILE A 368 -15.10 2.11 12.02
C ILE A 368 -15.92 2.46 13.25
N ARG A 369 -17.16 1.98 13.26
CA ARG A 369 -18.17 2.37 14.21
C ARG A 369 -19.07 1.18 14.55
N ARG A 370 -19.27 0.85 15.83
CA ARG A 370 -20.31 -0.10 16.29
C ARG A 370 -21.75 0.41 16.12
N ILE A 371 -22.59 -0.41 15.51
CA ILE A 371 -24.04 -0.17 15.38
C ILE A 371 -24.77 -0.77 16.59
N ASP A 372 -25.67 0.01 17.20
CA ASP A 372 -26.57 -0.48 18.25
C ASP A 372 -27.57 -1.50 17.67
N PRO A 373 -27.55 -2.77 18.13
CA PRO A 373 -28.50 -3.80 17.70
C PRO A 373 -29.97 -3.50 18.08
N HIS A 374 -30.21 -2.64 19.08
CA HIS A 374 -31.52 -2.35 19.64
C HIS A 374 -32.17 -1.07 19.10
N ALA A 375 -31.42 -0.24 18.36
CA ALA A 375 -31.93 1.00 17.76
C ALA A 375 -33.08 0.79 16.75
N GLY A 376 -33.34 -0.46 16.31
CA GLY A 376 -34.48 -0.82 15.45
C GLY A 376 -35.61 -1.59 16.15
N LYS A 377 -35.53 -1.86 17.47
CA LYS A 377 -36.55 -2.65 18.19
C LYS A 377 -37.33 -1.89 19.27
N GLY A 378 -36.94 -0.66 19.59
CA GLY A 378 -37.65 0.20 20.53
C GLY A 378 -38.42 1.31 19.82
N GLY A 379 -39.70 1.07 19.48
CA GLY A 379 -40.51 2.07 18.78
C GLY A 379 -41.98 1.69 18.63
N GLY A 380 -42.60 1.11 19.66
CA GLY A 380 -44.05 1.17 19.79
C GLY A 380 -44.45 2.59 20.20
N GLY A 381 -44.63 3.48 19.22
CA GLY A 381 -45.01 4.87 19.43
C GLY A 381 -44.74 5.69 18.18
N GLY A 382 -45.82 6.09 17.50
CA GLY A 382 -45.80 6.61 16.13
C GLY A 382 -45.10 7.94 15.92
N GLY A 383 -44.79 8.20 14.64
CA GLY A 383 -44.19 9.43 14.13
C GLY A 383 -42.95 9.10 13.29
N GLY A 384 -43.09 9.15 11.97
CA GLY A 384 -42.07 8.72 11.03
C GLY A 384 -40.79 9.55 11.10
N ASP A 385 -39.70 8.91 11.56
CA ASP A 385 -38.33 9.21 11.15
C ASP A 385 -37.48 7.94 11.34
N THR A 386 -37.12 7.26 10.24
CA THR A 386 -36.38 6.00 10.28
C THR A 386 -34.87 6.21 10.37
N SER A 387 -34.40 7.12 11.23
CA SER A 387 -32.98 7.29 11.53
C SER A 387 -32.56 6.24 12.57
N VAL A 388 -32.05 5.10 12.12
CA VAL A 388 -31.35 4.16 13.00
C VAL A 388 -30.21 4.93 13.67
N LYS A 389 -30.27 5.14 14.99
CA LYS A 389 -29.19 5.81 15.74
C LYS A 389 -27.90 4.99 15.64
N THR A 390 -27.02 5.39 14.74
CA THR A 390 -25.66 4.87 14.62
C THR A 390 -24.80 5.53 15.70
N HIS A 391 -24.34 4.73 16.67
CA HIS A 391 -23.71 5.17 17.93
C HIS A 391 -24.57 6.09 18.80
N PRO A 392 -25.19 5.57 19.86
CA PRO A 392 -25.46 6.45 21.00
C PRO A 392 -24.14 7.08 21.47
N PRO A 393 -24.14 8.34 21.93
CA PRO A 393 -22.97 8.95 22.58
C PRO A 393 -22.49 8.14 23.80
N ASP A 394 -23.36 7.28 24.34
CA ASP A 394 -23.11 6.40 25.46
C ASP A 394 -22.40 5.10 25.06
N HIS A 395 -21.66 4.53 26.02
CA HIS A 395 -20.96 3.25 25.86
C HIS A 395 -21.91 2.12 25.46
N LEU A 396 -21.68 1.49 24.29
CA LEU A 396 -22.46 0.33 23.87
C LEU A 396 -22.01 -0.92 24.66
N PRO A 397 -22.91 -1.58 25.42
CA PRO A 397 -22.56 -2.80 26.14
C PRO A 397 -22.06 -3.91 25.18
N GLY A 398 -21.24 -4.83 25.71
CA GLY A 398 -20.74 -5.97 24.92
C GLY A 398 -19.60 -5.64 23.94
N GLY A 399 -18.74 -4.67 24.26
CA GLY A 399 -17.50 -4.42 23.52
C GLY A 399 -16.57 -3.43 24.22
N PRO A 400 -15.48 -3.01 23.55
CA PRO A 400 -14.42 -2.20 24.17
C PRO A 400 -14.93 -0.84 24.66
N PRO A 401 -14.31 -0.27 25.71
CA PRO A 401 -13.15 -0.78 26.45
C PRO A 401 -13.42 -1.95 27.42
N ASP A 402 -14.68 -2.20 27.82
CA ASP A 402 -14.98 -3.10 28.94
C ASP A 402 -15.01 -4.60 28.56
N GLU A 403 -15.42 -4.94 27.34
CA GLU A 403 -15.54 -6.32 26.85
C GLU A 403 -14.89 -6.53 25.47
N LYS A 404 -14.71 -7.79 25.05
CA LYS A 404 -14.19 -8.10 23.71
C LYS A 404 -15.17 -7.63 22.62
N ALA A 405 -14.63 -7.01 21.58
CA ALA A 405 -15.40 -6.55 20.43
C ALA A 405 -16.21 -7.69 19.76
N PRO A 406 -17.51 -7.49 19.46
CA PRO A 406 -18.31 -8.47 18.73
C PRO A 406 -17.65 -8.82 17.39
N ARG A 407 -17.48 -10.10 17.07
CA ARG A 407 -16.72 -10.51 15.87
C ARG A 407 -17.56 -10.70 14.60
N HIS A 408 -18.75 -10.10 14.55
CA HIS A 408 -19.65 -10.22 13.40
C HIS A 408 -19.80 -8.87 12.66
N PRO A 409 -19.51 -8.78 11.34
CA PRO A 409 -19.52 -7.53 10.59
C PRO A 409 -20.79 -6.69 10.66
N LYS A 410 -21.96 -7.34 10.77
CA LYS A 410 -23.28 -6.67 10.88
C LYS A 410 -23.40 -5.66 12.02
N HIS A 411 -22.53 -5.75 13.03
CA HIS A 411 -22.51 -4.86 14.18
C HIS A 411 -21.65 -3.62 13.93
N TYR A 412 -21.16 -3.42 12.71
CA TYR A 412 -20.24 -2.35 12.38
C TYR A 412 -20.69 -1.56 11.16
N GLU A 413 -20.27 -0.32 11.15
CA GLU A 413 -20.38 0.67 10.10
C GLU A 413 -18.99 1.19 9.76
N LEU A 414 -18.71 1.28 8.46
CA LEU A 414 -17.60 2.04 7.91
C LEU A 414 -18.13 3.42 7.52
N VAL A 415 -17.62 4.47 8.16
CA VAL A 415 -17.82 5.85 7.73
C VAL A 415 -16.59 6.29 6.96
N ILE A 416 -16.74 6.59 5.68
CA ILE A 416 -15.62 6.89 4.77
C ILE A 416 -15.88 8.16 3.96
N ASP A 417 -14.84 8.94 3.76
CA ASP A 417 -14.90 10.23 3.07
C ASP A 417 -13.86 10.35 1.95
N GLN A 418 -13.81 11.54 1.34
CA GLN A 418 -12.88 11.94 0.29
C GLN A 418 -11.86 12.99 0.74
N ASP A 419 -11.55 13.05 2.05
CA ASP A 419 -10.63 14.02 2.65
C ASP A 419 -9.17 13.70 2.28
N SER A 420 -8.76 14.11 1.08
CA SER A 420 -7.40 13.98 0.58
C SER A 420 -6.90 15.29 0.00
N GLY A 421 -5.95 15.94 0.68
CA GLY A 421 -5.35 17.19 0.22
C GLY A 421 -4.58 17.08 -1.11
N THR A 422 -4.19 15.86 -1.51
CA THR A 422 -3.34 15.60 -2.67
C THR A 422 -4.03 14.95 -3.86
N TYR A 423 -5.15 14.25 -3.67
CA TYR A 423 -5.94 13.71 -4.79
C TYR A 423 -7.32 14.33 -4.93
N ARG A 424 -7.86 14.93 -3.85
CA ARG A 424 -9.17 15.62 -3.76
C ARG A 424 -10.28 14.97 -4.61
N PRO A 425 -10.67 13.72 -4.33
CA PRO A 425 -11.69 13.07 -5.13
C PRO A 425 -13.01 13.83 -5.15
N LYS A 426 -13.74 13.70 -6.25
CA LYS A 426 -15.00 14.42 -6.47
C LYS A 426 -16.10 13.85 -5.57
N LYS A 427 -16.87 14.74 -4.92
CA LYS A 427 -17.96 14.34 -4.01
C LYS A 427 -19.07 13.54 -4.73
N GLU A 428 -19.26 13.81 -6.02
CA GLU A 428 -20.27 13.15 -6.86
C GLU A 428 -19.97 11.66 -7.06
N LEU A 429 -18.73 11.22 -6.78
CA LEU A 429 -18.29 9.84 -6.92
C LEU A 429 -18.38 9.04 -5.61
N LEU A 430 -18.78 9.66 -4.49
CA LEU A 430 -19.02 8.96 -3.23
C LEU A 430 -20.03 7.81 -3.35
N PRO A 431 -21.16 7.94 -4.09
CA PRO A 431 -22.07 6.81 -4.31
C PRO A 431 -21.43 5.65 -5.08
N VAL A 432 -20.54 5.95 -6.04
CA VAL A 432 -19.82 4.92 -6.82
C VAL A 432 -18.82 4.18 -5.92
N LEU A 433 -18.10 4.90 -5.06
CA LEU A 433 -17.25 4.31 -4.03
C LEU A 433 -18.05 3.42 -3.08
N LYS A 434 -19.22 3.89 -2.63
CA LYS A 434 -20.11 3.12 -1.75
C LYS A 434 -20.47 1.77 -2.34
N GLY A 435 -20.98 1.73 -3.58
CA GLY A 435 -21.36 0.49 -4.25
C GLY A 435 -20.19 -0.48 -4.42
N TYR A 436 -19.00 0.04 -4.76
CA TYR A 436 -17.79 -0.76 -4.86
C TYR A 436 -17.36 -1.40 -3.52
N LEU A 437 -17.46 -0.65 -2.42
CA LEU A 437 -17.15 -1.14 -1.08
C LEU A 437 -18.20 -2.12 -0.55
N GLU A 438 -19.49 -1.89 -0.81
CA GLU A 438 -20.57 -2.81 -0.43
C GLU A 438 -20.42 -4.19 -1.10
N ARG A 439 -19.97 -4.22 -2.36
CA ARG A 439 -19.65 -5.47 -3.08
C ARG A 439 -18.45 -6.20 -2.46
N ASN A 440 -17.45 -5.47 -2.00
CA ASN A 440 -16.19 -6.01 -1.51
C ASN A 440 -16.15 -6.34 -0.01
N LEU A 441 -17.01 -5.69 0.78
CA LEU A 441 -17.08 -5.82 2.24
C LEU A 441 -18.49 -6.30 2.66
N PRO A 442 -18.90 -7.51 2.25
CA PRO A 442 -20.24 -8.02 2.52
C PRO A 442 -20.55 -8.05 4.02
N GLY A 443 -21.74 -7.57 4.37
CA GLY A 443 -22.25 -7.56 5.73
C GLY A 443 -21.74 -6.44 6.62
N LEU A 444 -20.93 -5.50 6.11
CA LEU A 444 -20.57 -4.24 6.77
C LEU A 444 -21.48 -3.13 6.25
N LYS A 445 -21.99 -2.27 7.14
CA LYS A 445 -22.72 -1.08 6.70
C LYS A 445 -21.73 -0.05 6.15
N ILE A 446 -21.95 0.47 4.95
CA ILE A 446 -21.08 1.48 4.34
C ILE A 446 -21.81 2.82 4.28
N THR A 447 -21.22 3.83 4.92
CA THR A 447 -21.71 5.21 4.93
C THR A 447 -20.65 6.12 4.35
N VAL A 448 -21.01 6.83 3.28
CA VAL A 448 -20.12 7.77 2.60
C VAL A 448 -20.54 9.20 2.94
N LEU A 449 -19.61 10.01 3.44
CA LEU A 449 -19.89 11.39 3.83
C LEU A 449 -18.92 12.33 3.12
N HIS A 450 -19.43 13.52 2.78
CA HIS A 450 -18.57 14.59 2.26
C HIS A 450 -17.66 15.10 3.38
N SER A 451 -16.36 15.24 3.11
CA SER A 451 -15.36 15.75 4.07
C SER A 451 -15.74 17.06 4.77
N GLY A 452 -16.48 17.95 4.09
CA GLY A 452 -16.94 19.23 4.65
C GLY A 452 -18.32 19.20 5.36
N SER A 453 -18.99 18.04 5.41
CA SER A 453 -20.33 17.93 6.01
C SER A 453 -20.28 18.10 7.54
N ASP A 454 -21.29 18.77 8.11
CA ASP A 454 -21.36 18.96 9.57
C ASP A 454 -21.61 17.65 10.31
N GLU A 455 -22.31 16.71 9.69
CA GLU A 455 -22.49 15.34 10.19
C GLU A 455 -21.13 14.64 10.41
N LEU A 456 -20.24 14.67 9.41
CA LEU A 456 -18.92 14.05 9.56
C LEU A 456 -18.06 14.73 10.62
N LYS A 457 -18.16 16.06 10.76
CA LYS A 457 -17.43 16.81 11.81
C LYS A 457 -17.87 16.36 13.20
N GLU A 458 -19.18 16.19 13.41
CA GLU A 458 -19.72 15.71 14.68
C GLU A 458 -19.30 14.27 14.96
N ILE A 459 -19.34 13.39 13.96
CA ILE A 459 -18.86 12.00 14.09
C ILE A 459 -17.36 11.97 14.46
N ARG A 460 -16.51 12.77 13.79
CA ARG A 460 -15.07 12.85 14.09
C ARG A 460 -14.83 13.39 15.51
N LYS A 461 -15.63 14.34 15.97
CA LYS A 461 -15.56 14.88 17.34
C LYS A 461 -15.87 13.79 18.37
N GLN A 462 -16.94 13.02 18.18
CA GLN A 462 -17.30 11.90 19.04
C GLN A 462 -16.19 10.84 19.06
N GLN A 463 -15.60 10.52 17.90
CA GLN A 463 -14.49 9.57 17.81
C GLN A 463 -13.25 10.06 18.57
N ALA A 464 -12.94 11.36 18.52
CA ALA A 464 -11.84 11.96 19.27
C ALA A 464 -12.08 11.94 20.80
N GLU A 465 -13.31 12.14 21.23
CA GLU A 465 -13.71 12.01 22.64
C GLU A 465 -13.59 10.56 23.13
N ALA A 466 -14.03 9.58 22.33
CA ALA A 466 -13.84 8.16 22.62
C ALA A 466 -12.35 7.79 22.71
N LYS A 467 -11.52 8.30 21.79
CA LYS A 467 -10.06 8.12 21.81
C LYS A 467 -9.41 8.66 23.08
N LYS A 468 -9.89 9.81 23.60
CA LYS A 468 -9.42 10.36 24.88
C LYS A 468 -9.79 9.46 26.05
N ARG A 469 -11.04 9.01 26.11
CA ARG A 469 -11.56 8.14 27.19
C ARG A 469 -10.86 6.78 27.23
N GLU A 470 -10.68 6.14 26.07
CA GLU A 470 -10.03 4.83 25.95
C GLU A 470 -8.49 4.92 26.05
N GLY A 471 -7.94 6.14 25.95
CA GLY A 471 -6.50 6.41 25.97
C GLY A 471 -5.90 6.75 27.34
N GLU A 472 -6.67 6.78 28.43
CA GLU A 472 -6.22 7.17 29.80
C GLU A 472 -5.32 6.12 30.50
N GLY A 473 -4.30 5.64 29.78
CA GLY A 473 -3.12 4.96 30.34
C GLY A 473 -1.79 5.60 29.92
N VAL A 474 -1.80 6.79 29.30
CA VAL A 474 -0.58 7.44 28.79
C VAL A 474 -0.59 8.94 29.08
N THR A 475 0.21 9.35 30.06
CA THR A 475 0.53 10.76 30.31
C THR A 475 1.24 11.35 29.09
N PHE A 476 0.52 12.11 28.28
CA PHE A 476 1.13 12.93 27.24
C PHE A 476 1.95 14.03 27.89
N MET A 477 3.24 14.10 27.56
CA MET A 477 4.08 15.25 27.90
C MET A 477 3.64 16.44 27.04
N ARG A 478 2.61 17.13 27.52
CA ARG A 478 2.02 18.35 26.95
C ARG A 478 3.08 19.45 26.93
N ARG A 479 3.54 19.86 25.75
CA ARG A 479 4.10 21.21 25.53
C ARG A 479 3.19 21.93 24.53
N GLY A 480 2.63 23.05 24.99
CA GLY A 480 1.32 23.53 24.57
C GLY A 480 1.22 24.14 23.18
N SER A 481 0.06 23.96 22.54
CA SER A 481 -0.92 25.01 22.23
C SER A 481 -2.25 24.35 21.82
N ASN A 482 -3.33 25.12 21.83
CA ASN A 482 -4.72 24.67 21.98
C ASN A 482 -5.33 24.00 20.72
N TYR A 483 -6.18 22.99 20.96
CA TYR A 483 -7.27 22.42 20.12
C TYR A 483 -7.25 22.60 18.59
N SER A 484 -7.12 21.46 17.91
CA SER A 484 -7.97 20.99 16.79
C SER A 484 -8.23 21.95 15.62
N SER A 485 -7.49 21.76 14.53
CA SER A 485 -8.09 21.62 13.19
C SER A 485 -7.10 20.91 12.26
N SER A 486 -7.66 20.11 11.36
CA SER A 486 -7.10 19.74 10.04
C SER A 486 -5.93 20.61 9.59
N ILE A 487 -4.85 20.00 9.06
CA ILE A 487 -3.74 20.69 8.36
C ILE A 487 -4.35 21.78 7.47
N SER A 488 -4.27 23.00 7.98
CA SER A 488 -4.90 24.20 7.46
C SER A 488 -3.92 24.88 6.51
N SER A 489 -4.43 25.67 5.58
CA SER A 489 -3.66 26.54 4.69
C SER A 489 -2.65 27.44 5.41
N SER A 490 -2.74 27.58 6.73
CA SER A 490 -1.82 28.33 7.58
C SER A 490 -0.43 27.70 7.77
N GLU A 491 -0.27 26.37 7.71
CA GLU A 491 1.06 25.74 7.78
C GLU A 491 1.84 25.91 6.46
N ALA A 492 1.12 26.10 5.35
CA ALA A 492 1.73 26.45 4.07
C ALA A 492 2.32 27.86 4.12
N SER A 493 1.66 28.83 4.76
CA SER A 493 2.19 30.18 4.97
C SER A 493 3.35 30.21 5.96
N ASP A 494 3.38 29.35 6.98
CA ASP A 494 4.52 29.29 7.93
C ASP A 494 5.76 28.64 7.30
N LEU A 495 5.58 27.65 6.41
CA LEU A 495 6.66 27.08 5.58
C LEU A 495 7.08 28.01 4.43
N GLU A 496 6.16 28.79 3.86
CA GLU A 496 6.44 29.85 2.88
C GLU A 496 7.20 31.01 3.53
N ASN A 497 6.85 31.38 4.76
CA ASN A 497 7.61 32.30 5.60
C ASN A 497 8.98 31.72 5.99
N ALA A 498 9.11 30.42 6.24
CA ALA A 498 10.40 29.77 6.49
C ALA A 498 11.29 29.69 5.24
N ALA A 499 10.70 29.50 4.05
CA ALA A 499 11.39 29.50 2.77
C ALA A 499 11.79 30.92 2.33
N HIS A 500 10.94 31.92 2.53
CA HIS A 500 11.27 33.34 2.28
C HIS A 500 12.26 33.90 3.31
N ARG A 501 12.26 33.41 4.55
CA ARG A 501 13.34 33.69 5.53
C ARG A 501 14.67 33.06 5.16
N GLY A 502 14.71 32.16 4.16
CA GLY A 502 15.95 31.65 3.57
C GLY A 502 16.67 32.63 2.64
N GLU A 503 15.99 33.70 2.20
CA GLU A 503 16.57 34.74 1.32
C GLU A 503 16.89 36.06 2.05
N GLY A 504 16.50 36.20 3.33
CA GLY A 504 16.82 37.36 4.16
C GLY A 504 17.64 36.96 5.38
N GLY A 505 18.94 37.28 5.38
CA GLY A 505 19.86 36.89 6.44
C GLY A 505 19.45 37.38 7.83
N SER A 506 19.42 36.46 8.81
CA SER A 506 19.95 36.66 10.16
C SER A 506 19.84 35.35 10.95
N SER A 507 20.78 35.15 11.87
CA SER A 507 21.13 33.94 12.58
C SER A 507 20.01 33.38 13.49
N SER A 508 19.64 32.12 13.29
CA SER A 508 19.32 31.22 14.41
C SER A 508 19.65 29.77 14.03
N ARG A 509 20.34 29.09 14.94
CA ARG A 509 21.07 27.84 14.71
C ARG A 509 20.12 26.64 14.84
N ALA A 510 19.39 26.31 13.78
CA ALA A 510 18.67 25.04 13.66
C ALA A 510 19.60 23.96 13.08
N HIS A 511 19.64 22.78 13.70
CA HIS A 511 20.48 21.66 13.30
C HIS A 511 20.07 21.12 11.91
N ARG A 512 20.73 21.59 10.84
CA ARG A 512 20.57 21.04 9.48
C ARG A 512 21.01 19.58 9.41
N SER A 513 20.20 18.77 8.72
CA SER A 513 20.45 17.34 8.49
C SER A 513 21.68 17.13 7.60
N LYS A 514 22.32 15.95 7.65
CA LYS A 514 23.50 15.63 6.81
C LYS A 514 23.23 15.75 5.30
N LEU A 515 21.98 15.54 4.89
CA LEU A 515 21.57 15.65 3.49
C LEU A 515 21.49 17.11 3.05
N GLU A 516 20.97 18.00 3.89
CA GLU A 516 20.92 19.45 3.61
C GLU A 516 22.30 20.08 3.52
N ARG A 517 23.26 19.63 4.34
CA ARG A 517 24.67 20.04 4.19
C ARG A 517 25.26 19.54 2.89
N GLY A 518 24.95 18.30 2.49
CA GLY A 518 25.38 17.74 1.21
C GLY A 518 24.83 18.51 0.01
N ILE A 519 23.59 19.00 0.09
CA ILE A 519 22.95 19.82 -0.95
C ILE A 519 23.57 21.23 -0.97
N GLY A 520 23.80 21.85 0.20
CA GLY A 520 24.43 23.18 0.29
C GLY A 520 25.85 23.22 -0.29
N ILE A 521 26.64 22.16 -0.11
CA ILE A 521 28.00 22.02 -0.67
C ILE A 521 27.98 21.97 -2.21
N LEU A 522 26.92 21.39 -2.80
CA LEU A 522 26.76 21.29 -4.26
C LEU A 522 26.24 22.60 -4.89
N GLU A 523 25.43 23.37 -4.16
CA GLU A 523 24.85 24.63 -4.64
C GLU A 523 25.85 25.80 -4.58
N GLN A 524 26.71 25.86 -3.55
CA GLN A 524 27.70 26.93 -3.39
C GLN A 524 29.02 26.41 -2.78
N PRO A 525 29.87 25.72 -3.56
CA PRO A 525 31.08 25.09 -3.03
C PRO A 525 32.02 26.09 -2.35
N ARG A 526 32.10 27.34 -2.83
CA ARG A 526 32.96 28.38 -2.23
C ARG A 526 32.45 28.91 -0.88
N ALA A 527 31.14 29.01 -0.68
CA ALA A 527 30.55 29.56 0.55
C ALA A 527 30.66 28.57 1.72
N GLU A 528 30.44 27.28 1.46
CA GLU A 528 30.57 26.21 2.46
C GLU A 528 32.04 25.91 2.78
N ILE A 529 32.96 25.97 1.80
CA ILE A 529 34.40 25.84 2.07
C ILE A 529 34.92 27.00 2.95
N GLN A 530 34.42 28.23 2.75
CA GLN A 530 34.74 29.37 3.63
C GLN A 530 34.14 29.22 5.03
N ALA A 531 32.92 28.67 5.15
CA ALA A 531 32.30 28.40 6.44
C ALA A 531 32.98 27.25 7.22
N ALA A 532 33.49 26.24 6.51
CA ALA A 532 34.28 25.15 7.10
C ALA A 532 35.67 25.62 7.56
N ALA A 533 36.33 26.50 6.79
CA ALA A 533 37.62 27.07 7.15
C ALA A 533 37.58 27.97 8.40
N ARG A 534 36.46 28.67 8.65
CA ARG A 534 36.25 29.49 9.85
C ARG A 534 35.98 28.71 11.14
N ASN A 535 35.64 27.43 11.04
CA ASN A 535 35.43 26.56 12.22
C ASN A 535 36.69 25.77 12.62
N LEU A 536 37.78 25.92 11.85
CA LEU A 536 39.08 25.29 12.09
C LEU A 536 40.17 26.30 12.49
N SER A 537 39.80 27.57 12.71
CA SER A 537 40.66 28.63 13.24
C SER A 537 40.36 28.94 14.69
#